data_AF-I0EP17-F1
#
_entry.id   AF-I0EP17-F1
#
_cell.length_a   1.000
_cell.length_b   1.000
_cell.length_c   1.000
_cell.angle_alpha   90.00
_cell.angle_beta   90.00
_cell.angle_gamma   90.00
#
_symmetry.space_group_name_H-M   'P 1'
#
loop_
_entity.id
_entity.type
_entity.pdbx_description
1 polymer ?
#
loop_
_entity_poly.entity_id
_entity_poly.type
_entity_poly.pdbx_seq_one_letter_code
_entity_poly.pdbx_strand_id
1 'polypeptide(L)'
;MTQKTIKTTIKLLSGLHIGGSDDTMKIGGIDNSVIKREILSDDDGNIVYTGGKKITEPYIPGSSLKGKMRSLLEYAFGLIKEQSEIFKGEDKKDIGKPIDSKFVAKCRDRVRDRDDENLQKLQKKAQLIIALFGESADNKNDGSSSSNKVDDNATKNKTTKITRAIFRDSFLTNTMRKLYIEDKIKLTEPKAENTIDRIDSSANPRFMERVPSGLEFDCEIVLRDFGFDDDFLQLLFKNTLHLGLLLLQNDYLGGGGSRGSGRVEFFCEEKLKKIIHNASDAIKKLEDQKNKNGTINDAEHKDSDNQKTELTTLQQAIQKQQILIGCQLELLNSDLSLKKNCKVEH
;
A
#
# COMPACT_ATOMS: atom_id res chain seq x y z
N MET A 1 25.80 -6.94 3.70
CA MET A 1 24.40 -6.48 3.78
C MET A 1 23.65 -7.09 2.63
N THR A 2 22.80 -8.07 2.91
CA THR A 2 21.95 -8.74 1.93
C THR A 2 20.72 -7.87 1.64
N GLN A 3 20.15 -7.98 0.44
CA GLN A 3 18.94 -7.24 0.07
C GLN A 3 18.02 -8.14 -0.74
N LYS A 4 16.71 -8.02 -0.51
CA LYS A 4 15.67 -8.64 -1.34
C LYS A 4 14.97 -7.54 -2.13
N THR A 5 14.77 -7.76 -3.42
CA THR A 5 14.17 -6.75 -4.30
C THR A 5 12.90 -7.29 -4.95
N ILE A 6 11.88 -6.46 -4.99
CA ILE A 6 10.67 -6.65 -5.80
C ILE A 6 10.79 -5.68 -6.97
N LYS A 7 10.87 -6.22 -8.19
CA LYS A 7 10.75 -5.47 -9.44
C LYS A 7 9.44 -5.86 -10.10
N THR A 8 8.65 -4.88 -10.50
CA THR A 8 7.33 -5.09 -11.08
C THR A 8 6.95 -3.88 -11.94
N THR A 9 5.97 -4.04 -12.82
CA THR A 9 5.41 -2.95 -13.60
C THR A 9 4.04 -2.57 -13.05
N ILE A 10 3.81 -1.29 -12.81
CA ILE A 10 2.51 -0.72 -12.42
C ILE A 10 1.78 -0.30 -13.68
N LYS A 11 0.63 -0.90 -13.95
CA LYS A 11 -0.29 -0.47 -15.00
C LYS A 11 -1.43 0.34 -14.42
N LEU A 12 -1.74 1.46 -15.07
CA LEU A 12 -2.90 2.27 -14.73
C LEU A 12 -4.16 1.67 -15.36
N LEU A 13 -5.11 1.24 -14.53
CA LEU A 13 -6.43 0.79 -14.99
C LEU A 13 -7.42 1.96 -15.12
N SER A 14 -7.20 3.03 -14.38
CA SER A 14 -7.92 4.30 -14.54
C SER A 14 -6.94 5.48 -14.46
N GLY A 15 -7.40 6.67 -14.85
CA GLY A 15 -6.53 7.85 -14.85
C GLY A 15 -6.00 8.18 -13.44
N LEU A 16 -4.71 8.49 -13.34
CA LEU A 16 -4.00 8.72 -12.09
C LEU A 16 -3.65 10.20 -11.92
N HIS A 17 -3.94 10.76 -10.75
CA HIS A 17 -3.46 12.09 -10.38
C HIS A 17 -2.56 11.99 -9.15
N ILE A 18 -1.30 12.38 -9.30
CA ILE A 18 -0.38 12.60 -8.19
C ILE A 18 0.13 14.04 -8.33
N GLY A 19 -0.43 14.93 -7.52
CA GLY A 19 -0.07 16.34 -7.50
C GLY A 19 1.17 16.62 -6.64
N GLY A 20 1.91 17.67 -6.99
CA GLY A 20 2.93 18.29 -6.12
C GLY A 20 2.29 19.25 -5.11
N SER A 21 3.09 19.96 -4.32
CA SER A 21 2.57 21.04 -3.46
C SER A 21 1.91 22.14 -4.31
N ASP A 22 0.89 22.80 -3.75
CA ASP A 22 0.04 23.84 -4.38
C ASP A 22 0.80 25.11 -4.83
N ASP A 23 2.13 25.14 -4.79
CA ASP A 23 2.97 26.34 -4.94
C ASP A 23 3.10 26.87 -6.37
N THR A 24 2.40 26.31 -7.35
CA THR A 24 2.42 26.84 -8.72
C THR A 24 1.03 26.93 -9.34
N MET A 25 0.16 27.73 -8.73
CA MET A 25 -0.94 28.35 -9.46
C MET A 25 -0.36 29.23 -10.59
N LYS A 26 -0.16 28.65 -11.77
CA LYS A 26 0.10 29.44 -12.98
C LYS A 26 -1.21 30.09 -13.38
N ILE A 27 -1.25 31.43 -13.42
CA ILE A 27 -2.40 32.21 -13.87
C ILE A 27 -2.78 31.74 -15.28
N GLY A 28 -3.94 31.12 -15.43
CA GLY A 28 -4.45 30.55 -16.70
C GLY A 28 -4.03 29.09 -17.01
N GLY A 29 -3.41 28.39 -16.07
CA GLY A 29 -3.04 26.97 -16.19
C GLY A 29 -4.03 26.01 -15.54
N ILE A 30 -3.75 24.70 -15.62
CA ILE A 30 -4.54 23.67 -14.93
C ILE A 30 -4.26 23.76 -13.42
N ASP A 31 -5.33 23.84 -12.61
CA ASP A 31 -5.26 24.14 -11.16
C ASP A 31 -4.46 23.12 -10.34
N ASN A 32 -4.32 21.88 -10.82
CA ASN A 32 -3.55 20.81 -10.17
C ASN A 32 -2.77 20.01 -11.22
N SER A 33 -1.46 20.24 -11.32
CA SER A 33 -0.58 19.53 -12.26
C SER A 33 -0.09 18.20 -11.71
N VAL A 34 0.17 17.24 -12.60
CA VAL A 34 0.82 15.97 -12.22
C VAL A 34 2.32 16.19 -12.05
N ILE A 35 2.94 15.54 -11.05
CA ILE A 35 4.40 15.58 -10.87
C ILE A 35 5.09 14.93 -12.08
N LYS A 36 6.07 15.62 -12.65
CA LYS A 36 6.81 15.19 -13.85
C LYS A 36 8.31 15.37 -13.68
N ARG A 37 9.07 14.71 -14.56
CA ARG A 37 10.50 14.93 -14.76
C ARG A 37 10.80 15.18 -16.24
N GLU A 38 11.85 15.93 -16.51
CA GLU A 38 12.36 16.11 -17.88
C GLU A 38 13.55 15.19 -18.12
N ILE A 39 13.54 14.47 -19.25
CA ILE A 39 14.59 13.55 -19.68
C ILE A 39 14.84 13.68 -21.19
N LEU A 40 16.00 13.18 -21.66
CA LEU A 40 16.26 12.93 -23.09
C LEU A 40 16.07 11.45 -23.36
N SER A 41 15.39 11.13 -24.48
CA SER A 41 15.16 9.75 -24.92
C SER A 41 15.55 9.55 -26.37
N ASP A 42 16.12 8.40 -26.70
CA ASP A 42 16.25 7.94 -28.09
C ASP A 42 14.89 7.49 -28.66
N ASP A 43 14.85 7.19 -29.96
CA ASP A 43 13.63 6.74 -30.64
C ASP A 43 13.12 5.36 -30.17
N ASP A 44 13.93 4.61 -29.41
CA ASP A 44 13.55 3.34 -28.79
C ASP A 44 13.02 3.49 -27.36
N GLY A 45 12.97 4.72 -26.83
CA GLY A 45 12.46 5.01 -25.49
C GLY A 45 13.49 4.82 -24.37
N ASN A 46 14.78 4.66 -24.69
CA ASN A 46 15.85 4.59 -23.70
C ASN A 46 16.30 5.99 -23.30
N ILE A 47 16.61 6.16 -22.01
CA ILE A 47 17.16 7.42 -21.51
C ILE A 47 18.60 7.59 -22.01
N VAL A 48 18.87 8.72 -22.62
CA VAL A 48 20.20 9.13 -23.10
C VAL A 48 20.60 10.47 -22.49
N TYR A 49 21.88 10.81 -22.56
CA TYR A 49 22.42 12.06 -21.99
C TYR A 49 22.93 13.03 -23.06
N THR A 50 23.05 12.57 -24.31
CA THR A 50 23.52 13.34 -25.46
C THR A 50 22.76 12.90 -26.70
N GLY A 51 22.19 13.85 -27.45
CA GLY A 51 21.26 13.54 -28.53
C GLY A 51 19.89 13.09 -28.01
N GLY A 52 18.98 12.74 -28.93
CA GLY A 52 17.62 12.31 -28.60
C GLY A 52 16.60 13.45 -28.48
N LYS A 53 15.37 13.09 -28.12
CA LYS A 53 14.24 14.00 -27.97
C LYS A 53 14.01 14.32 -26.49
N LYS A 54 13.79 15.60 -26.19
CA LYS A 54 13.42 16.05 -24.84
C LYS A 54 11.95 15.70 -24.56
N ILE A 55 11.70 15.02 -23.45
CA ILE A 55 10.38 14.55 -23.02
C ILE A 55 10.15 14.96 -21.57
N THR A 56 8.93 15.39 -21.27
CA THR A 56 8.46 15.62 -19.90
C THR A 56 7.48 14.51 -19.53
N GLU A 57 7.92 13.56 -18.72
CA GLU A 57 7.12 12.38 -18.36
C GLU A 57 6.62 12.45 -16.91
N PRO A 58 5.38 11.97 -16.64
CA PRO A 58 4.91 11.78 -15.28
C PRO A 58 5.68 10.64 -14.60
N TYR A 59 5.71 10.64 -13.28
CA TYR A 59 6.21 9.53 -12.49
C TYR A 59 5.45 9.36 -11.18
N ILE A 60 5.58 8.20 -10.56
CA ILE A 60 4.97 7.90 -9.26
C ILE A 60 6.08 8.01 -8.20
N PRO A 61 6.04 8.99 -7.28
CA PRO A 61 7.03 9.09 -6.22
C PRO A 61 7.01 7.86 -5.30
N GLY A 62 8.18 7.37 -4.92
CA GLY A 62 8.32 6.25 -3.99
C GLY A 62 7.71 6.56 -2.63
N SER A 63 7.72 7.84 -2.21
CA SER A 63 7.03 8.31 -1.00
C SER A 63 5.51 8.15 -1.08
N SER A 64 4.90 8.37 -2.25
CA SER A 64 3.46 8.20 -2.46
C SER A 64 3.06 6.73 -2.36
N LEU A 65 3.83 5.83 -3.00
CA LEU A 65 3.63 4.39 -2.89
C LEU A 65 3.83 3.90 -1.44
N LYS A 66 4.94 4.30 -0.81
CA LYS A 66 5.27 3.94 0.58
C LYS A 66 4.17 4.39 1.55
N GLY A 67 3.75 5.65 1.45
CA GLY A 67 2.77 6.24 2.35
C GLY A 67 1.41 5.57 2.22
N LYS A 68 0.94 5.36 0.99
CA LYS A 68 -0.33 4.67 0.74
C LYS A 68 -0.30 3.23 1.21
N MET A 69 0.77 2.48 0.90
CA MET A 69 0.92 1.10 1.36
C MET A 69 0.94 1.00 2.89
N ARG A 70 1.71 1.88 3.55
CA ARG A 70 1.76 1.95 5.01
C ARG A 70 0.38 2.17 5.61
N SER A 71 -0.34 3.18 5.12
CA SER A 71 -1.69 3.50 5.60
C SER A 71 -2.63 2.30 5.47
N LEU A 72 -2.64 1.65 4.30
CA LEU A 72 -3.49 0.49 4.05
C LEU A 72 -3.17 -0.69 4.98
N LEU A 73 -1.88 -0.96 5.22
CA LEU A 73 -1.48 -2.01 6.15
C LEU A 73 -1.84 -1.67 7.61
N GLU A 74 -1.69 -0.41 8.03
CA GLU A 74 -2.09 0.05 9.36
C GLU A 74 -3.61 -0.13 9.59
N TYR A 75 -4.44 0.19 8.59
CA TYR A 75 -5.87 -0.08 8.61
C TYR A 75 -6.18 -1.59 8.61
N ALA A 76 -5.57 -2.36 7.70
CA ALA A 76 -5.80 -3.80 7.57
C ALA A 76 -5.41 -4.58 8.84
N PHE A 77 -4.42 -4.08 9.59
CA PHE A 77 -4.01 -4.67 10.86
C PHE A 77 -4.87 -4.25 12.05
N GLY A 78 -5.85 -3.36 11.85
CA GLY A 78 -6.74 -2.86 12.90
C GLY A 78 -6.08 -1.83 13.83
N LEU A 79 -4.86 -1.37 13.50
CA LEU A 79 -4.06 -0.52 14.38
C LEU A 79 -4.70 0.85 14.57
N ILE A 80 -5.28 1.42 13.50
CA ILE A 80 -5.93 2.74 13.54
C ILE A 80 -7.17 2.74 14.44
N LYS A 81 -7.99 1.68 14.37
CA LYS A 81 -9.19 1.54 15.22
C LYS A 81 -8.80 1.44 16.69
N GLU A 82 -7.75 0.70 17.01
CA GLU A 82 -7.29 0.55 18.38
C GLU A 82 -6.60 1.82 18.89
N GLN A 83 -5.90 2.56 18.01
CA GLN A 83 -5.24 3.81 18.36
C GLN A 83 -6.22 4.83 18.97
N SER A 84 -7.45 4.94 18.44
CA SER A 84 -8.44 5.85 19.01
C SER A 84 -8.86 5.49 20.45
N GLU A 85 -8.89 4.21 20.81
CA GLU A 85 -9.23 3.77 22.17
C GLU A 85 -8.02 3.81 23.12
N ILE A 86 -6.82 3.58 22.60
CA ILE A 86 -5.58 3.66 23.39
C ILE A 86 -5.25 5.09 23.79
N PHE A 87 -5.50 6.06 22.91
CA PHE A 87 -5.22 7.47 23.15
C PHE A 87 -6.45 8.27 23.58
N LYS A 88 -7.55 7.58 23.92
CA LYS A 88 -8.78 8.20 24.40
C LYS A 88 -8.51 8.97 25.70
N GLY A 89 -8.77 10.27 25.70
CA GLY A 89 -8.55 11.14 26.86
C GLY A 89 -7.17 11.81 26.91
N GLU A 90 -6.29 11.56 25.94
CA GLU A 90 -5.05 12.31 25.76
C GLU A 90 -5.17 13.38 24.67
N ASP A 91 -4.10 14.14 24.45
CA ASP A 91 -4.01 15.14 23.38
C ASP A 91 -4.43 14.48 22.05
N LYS A 92 -5.55 14.95 21.46
CA LYS A 92 -6.08 14.50 20.15
C LYS A 92 -5.05 14.53 19.01
N LYS A 93 -3.89 15.16 19.25
CA LYS A 93 -2.77 15.28 18.33
C LYS A 93 -2.21 13.92 17.90
N ASP A 94 -2.32 12.87 18.70
CA ASP A 94 -1.72 11.56 18.36
C ASP A 94 -2.68 10.58 17.68
N ILE A 95 -3.99 10.88 17.68
CA ILE A 95 -4.99 10.06 16.98
C ILE A 95 -4.91 10.36 15.48
N GLY A 96 -4.79 9.32 14.65
CA GLY A 96 -4.71 9.45 13.20
C GLY A 96 -3.30 9.72 12.66
N LYS A 97 -2.28 9.82 13.53
CA LYS A 97 -0.88 9.82 13.11
C LYS A 97 -0.42 8.41 12.74
N PRO A 98 0.62 8.28 11.88
CA PRO A 98 1.23 6.99 11.57
C PRO A 98 1.63 6.23 12.84
N ILE A 99 1.47 4.90 12.82
CA ILE A 99 1.76 4.06 13.98
C ILE A 99 3.25 4.13 14.34
N ASP A 100 3.55 4.39 15.61
CA ASP A 100 4.88 4.71 16.10
C ASP A 100 5.26 3.93 17.37
N SER A 101 6.45 4.18 17.91
CA SER A 101 6.92 3.47 19.10
C SER A 101 6.07 3.80 20.35
N LYS A 102 5.40 4.96 20.41
CA LYS A 102 4.53 5.35 21.51
C LYS A 102 3.28 4.46 21.57
N PHE A 103 2.67 4.18 20.42
CA PHE A 103 1.57 3.22 20.33
C PHE A 103 1.98 1.85 20.87
N VAL A 104 3.14 1.32 20.46
CA VAL A 104 3.65 0.01 20.91
C VAL A 104 3.89 -0.02 22.42
N ALA A 105 4.44 1.05 23.00
CA ALA A 105 4.67 1.15 24.44
C ALA A 105 3.37 1.08 25.22
N LYS A 106 2.33 1.82 24.80
CA LYS A 106 1.02 1.79 25.46
C LYS A 106 0.31 0.45 25.37
N CYS A 107 0.41 -0.22 24.22
CA CYS A 107 -0.09 -1.60 24.10
C CYS A 107 0.56 -2.50 25.15
N ARG A 108 1.90 -2.40 25.30
CA ARG A 108 2.64 -3.20 26.27
C ARG A 108 2.19 -2.95 27.71
N ASP A 109 2.02 -1.68 28.08
CA ASP A 109 1.67 -1.30 29.44
C ASP A 109 0.26 -1.80 29.79
N ARG A 110 -0.70 -1.70 28.86
CA ARG A 110 -2.05 -2.26 29.03
C ARG A 110 -2.11 -3.79 29.03
N VAL A 111 -1.23 -4.47 28.28
CA VAL A 111 -1.12 -5.95 28.32
C VAL A 111 -0.68 -6.43 29.70
N ARG A 112 0.30 -5.74 30.31
CA ARG A 112 0.82 -6.10 31.64
C ARG A 112 -0.28 -6.08 32.71
N ASP A 113 -1.28 -5.23 32.54
CA ASP A 113 -2.38 -5.08 33.49
C ASP A 113 -3.54 -6.06 33.28
N ARG A 114 -3.68 -6.69 32.09
CA ARG A 114 -4.91 -7.45 31.74
C ARG A 114 -4.72 -8.76 30.95
N ASP A 115 -3.50 -9.22 30.68
CA ASP A 115 -3.22 -10.46 29.91
C ASP A 115 -4.10 -10.60 28.63
N ASP A 116 -4.22 -9.49 27.88
CA ASP A 116 -5.06 -9.44 26.69
C ASP A 116 -4.31 -9.96 25.44
N GLU A 117 -4.67 -11.17 25.00
CA GLU A 117 -4.07 -11.82 23.82
C GLU A 117 -4.25 -10.99 22.53
N ASN A 118 -5.35 -10.25 22.39
CA ASN A 118 -5.60 -9.44 21.20
C ASN A 118 -4.64 -8.24 21.16
N LEU A 119 -4.43 -7.60 22.30
CA LEU A 119 -3.53 -6.45 22.40
C LEU A 119 -2.07 -6.84 22.17
N GLN A 120 -1.66 -8.04 22.58
CA GLN A 120 -0.36 -8.62 22.23
C GLN A 120 -0.19 -8.81 20.71
N LYS A 121 -1.24 -9.27 20.00
CA LYS A 121 -1.22 -9.41 18.54
C LYS A 121 -1.10 -8.05 17.84
N LEU A 122 -1.87 -7.06 18.29
CA LEU A 122 -1.80 -5.67 17.81
C LEU A 122 -0.40 -5.08 18.01
N GLN A 123 0.23 -5.32 19.16
CA GLN A 123 1.59 -4.88 19.44
C GLN A 123 2.61 -5.44 18.42
N LYS A 124 2.54 -6.74 18.12
CA LYS A 124 3.41 -7.38 17.12
C LYS A 124 3.18 -6.82 15.72
N LYS A 125 1.93 -6.61 15.32
CA LYS A 125 1.57 -5.98 14.03
C LYS A 125 2.12 -4.57 13.92
N ALA A 126 2.03 -3.76 14.98
CA ALA A 126 2.62 -2.43 15.02
C ALA A 126 4.15 -2.47 14.87
N GLN A 127 4.82 -3.42 15.52
CA GLN A 127 6.27 -3.62 15.37
C GLN A 127 6.66 -3.99 13.94
N LEU A 128 5.85 -4.79 13.23
CA LEU A 128 6.07 -5.09 11.82
C LEU A 128 5.99 -3.83 10.94
N ILE A 129 4.99 -2.97 11.16
CA ILE A 129 4.85 -1.70 10.45
C ILE A 129 6.07 -0.81 10.67
N ILE A 130 6.47 -0.63 11.94
CA ILE A 130 7.62 0.22 12.30
C ILE A 130 8.91 -0.36 11.72
N ALA A 131 9.12 -1.67 11.81
CA ALA A 131 10.29 -2.31 11.22
C ALA A 131 10.36 -2.08 9.71
N LEU A 132 9.23 -2.23 9.00
CA LEU A 132 9.21 -2.11 7.54
C LEU A 132 9.41 -0.65 7.09
N PHE A 133 8.63 0.28 7.66
CA PHE A 133 8.53 1.66 7.18
C PHE A 133 9.39 2.66 7.95
N GLY A 134 9.87 2.31 9.14
CA GLY A 134 10.58 3.19 10.06
C GLY A 134 9.66 4.17 10.78
N GLU A 135 10.25 4.94 11.70
CA GLU A 135 9.60 6.02 12.46
C GLU A 135 10.33 7.34 12.18
N SER A 136 9.60 8.45 12.11
CA SER A 136 10.22 9.79 12.00
C SER A 136 10.96 10.13 13.29
N ALA A 137 12.10 10.83 13.17
CA ALA A 137 13.00 11.11 14.30
C ALA A 137 12.48 12.16 15.30
N ASP A 138 11.32 12.77 15.04
CA ASP A 138 10.79 13.92 15.80
C ASP A 138 10.25 13.57 17.20
N ASN A 139 10.21 12.30 17.59
CA ASN A 139 9.91 11.87 18.95
C ASN A 139 11.15 11.91 19.87
N LYS A 140 11.89 13.03 19.89
CA LYS A 140 13.07 13.25 20.77
C LYS A 140 12.80 14.04 22.05
N ASN A 141 11.57 14.47 22.29
CA ASN A 141 11.21 15.16 23.53
C ASN A 141 10.24 14.29 24.33
N ASP A 142 10.78 13.50 25.25
CA ASP A 142 10.34 13.55 26.65
C ASP A 142 11.53 13.15 27.54
N GLY A 143 11.87 14.07 28.43
CA GLY A 143 13.09 14.04 29.23
C GLY A 143 13.05 12.98 30.33
N SER A 144 13.54 11.79 30.03
CA SER A 144 14.09 10.88 31.04
C SER A 144 15.54 10.53 30.70
N SER A 145 16.38 11.55 30.62
CA SER A 145 17.79 11.38 30.97
C SER A 145 17.87 11.25 32.48
N SER A 146 17.72 10.04 33.02
CA SER A 146 18.34 9.70 34.30
C SER A 146 18.50 8.20 34.48
N SER A 147 19.70 7.86 34.96
CA SER A 147 20.20 6.56 35.44
C SER A 147 20.63 5.52 34.39
N ASN A 148 21.95 5.39 34.34
CA ASN A 148 22.71 4.29 33.77
C ASN A 148 22.18 2.92 34.23
N LYS A 149 21.49 2.21 33.34
CA LYS A 149 21.56 0.76 33.24
C LYS A 149 21.68 0.41 31.76
N VAL A 150 22.78 -0.26 31.41
CA VAL A 150 22.98 -0.86 30.10
C VAL A 150 22.06 -2.08 30.07
N ASP A 151 20.81 -1.86 29.64
CA ASP A 151 19.90 -2.94 29.29
C ASP A 151 20.18 -3.32 27.82
N ASP A 152 20.61 -4.57 27.57
CA ASP A 152 20.87 -5.13 26.23
C ASP A 152 19.66 -5.04 25.26
N ASN A 153 18.47 -4.74 25.79
CA ASN A 153 17.25 -4.49 25.02
C ASN A 153 17.19 -3.10 24.34
N ALA A 154 17.97 -2.12 24.78
CA ALA A 154 18.00 -0.78 24.17
C ALA A 154 18.66 -0.79 22.77
N THR A 155 19.62 -1.68 22.55
CA THR A 155 20.33 -1.83 21.27
C THR A 155 19.43 -2.47 20.20
N LYS A 156 18.57 -3.43 20.58
CA LYS A 156 17.49 -3.97 19.71
C LYS A 156 16.43 -2.92 19.36
N ASN A 157 16.08 -2.04 20.30
CA ASN A 157 15.09 -0.97 20.06
C ASN A 157 15.61 0.18 19.18
N LYS A 158 16.92 0.29 18.96
CA LYS A 158 17.52 1.31 18.08
C LYS A 158 17.51 0.86 16.61
N THR A 159 17.61 -0.44 16.33
CA THR A 159 17.59 -1.01 14.97
C THR A 159 16.18 -1.19 14.39
N THR A 160 15.14 -1.14 15.23
CA THR A 160 13.73 -1.19 14.80
C THR A 160 13.24 0.13 14.20
N LYS A 161 13.92 1.26 14.45
CA LYS A 161 13.51 2.59 13.95
C LYS A 161 13.95 2.91 12.52
N ILE A 162 14.92 2.16 11.98
CA ILE A 162 15.46 2.39 10.63
C ILE A 162 14.50 1.78 9.61
N THR A 163 14.03 2.58 8.64
CA THR A 163 13.21 2.10 7.51
C THR A 163 13.92 0.96 6.77
N ARG A 164 13.25 -0.17 6.57
CA ARG A 164 13.82 -1.34 5.87
C ARG A 164 13.40 -1.41 4.41
N ALA A 165 12.16 -1.05 4.12
CA ALA A 165 11.65 -0.99 2.75
C ALA A 165 11.96 0.37 2.11
N ILE A 166 12.80 0.33 1.08
CA ILE A 166 13.09 1.46 0.20
C ILE A 166 12.18 1.36 -1.01
N PHE A 167 11.31 2.35 -1.19
CA PHE A 167 10.47 2.49 -2.37
C PHE A 167 11.17 3.45 -3.32
N ARG A 168 11.55 2.96 -4.50
CA ARG A 168 12.09 3.81 -5.57
C ARG A 168 10.95 4.52 -6.28
N ASP A 169 11.25 5.69 -6.83
CA ASP A 169 10.34 6.36 -7.75
C ASP A 169 10.08 5.45 -8.95
N SER A 170 8.81 5.36 -9.36
CA SER A 170 8.41 4.53 -10.48
C SER A 170 8.25 5.39 -11.73
N PHE A 171 9.05 5.08 -12.75
CA PHE A 171 9.14 5.86 -13.97
C PHE A 171 8.47 5.14 -15.13
N LEU A 172 8.08 5.89 -16.17
CA LEU A 172 7.44 5.34 -17.34
C LEU A 172 8.30 4.23 -17.99
N THR A 173 7.71 3.15 -18.50
CA THR A 173 8.49 2.10 -19.16
C THR A 173 9.07 2.58 -20.49
N ASN A 174 10.17 1.95 -20.96
CA ASN A 174 10.76 2.29 -22.26
C ASN A 174 9.73 2.16 -23.41
N THR A 175 8.88 1.13 -23.36
CA THR A 175 7.80 0.92 -24.35
C THR A 175 6.86 2.12 -24.42
N MET A 176 6.44 2.65 -23.27
CA MET A 176 5.55 3.81 -23.22
C MET A 176 6.25 5.08 -23.71
N ARG A 177 7.54 5.28 -23.39
CA ARG A 177 8.33 6.39 -23.95
C ARG A 177 8.39 6.32 -25.47
N LYS A 178 8.68 5.15 -26.02
CA LYS A 178 8.71 4.92 -27.48
C LYS A 178 7.38 5.28 -28.13
N LEU A 179 6.27 4.77 -27.60
CA LEU A 179 4.93 5.09 -28.10
C LEU A 179 4.63 6.60 -28.05
N TYR A 180 5.09 7.30 -27.03
CA TYR A 180 4.96 8.76 -26.93
C TYR A 180 5.80 9.49 -27.99
N ILE A 181 7.03 9.04 -28.22
CA ILE A 181 7.94 9.62 -29.24
C ILE A 181 7.39 9.43 -30.66
N GLU A 182 6.72 8.31 -30.90
CA GLU A 182 5.99 8.01 -32.13
C GLU A 182 4.62 8.71 -32.22
N ASP A 183 4.29 9.60 -31.26
CA ASP A 183 3.01 10.33 -31.12
C ASP A 183 1.76 9.43 -31.13
N LYS A 184 1.89 8.18 -30.65
CA LYS A 184 0.80 7.21 -30.56
C LYS A 184 -0.02 7.34 -29.28
N ILE A 185 0.54 7.95 -28.24
CA ILE A 185 -0.11 8.14 -26.93
C ILE A 185 0.14 9.54 -26.38
N LYS A 186 -0.71 9.97 -25.44
CA LYS A 186 -0.47 11.16 -24.62
C LYS A 186 -0.08 10.73 -23.19
N LEU A 187 0.79 11.51 -22.55
CA LEU A 187 1.24 11.23 -21.18
C LEU A 187 0.37 11.91 -20.11
N THR A 188 -0.36 12.95 -20.49
CA THR A 188 -1.32 13.66 -19.64
C THR A 188 -2.57 14.06 -20.39
N GLU A 189 -3.67 14.19 -19.67
CA GLU A 189 -4.96 14.68 -20.17
C GLU A 189 -5.65 15.58 -19.12
N PRO A 190 -6.43 16.58 -19.55
CA PRO A 190 -7.29 17.33 -18.66
C PRO A 190 -8.52 16.50 -18.27
N LYS A 191 -8.88 16.54 -16.98
CA LYS A 191 -10.13 15.99 -16.45
C LYS A 191 -10.95 17.13 -15.85
N ALA A 192 -12.19 17.28 -16.30
CA ALA A 192 -13.16 18.16 -15.64
C ALA A 192 -13.85 17.40 -14.49
N GLU A 193 -14.02 18.07 -13.37
CA GLU A 193 -14.75 17.58 -12.21
C GLU A 193 -15.79 18.62 -11.79
N ASN A 194 -17.06 18.23 -11.83
CA ASN A 194 -18.16 19.16 -11.59
C ASN A 194 -18.69 18.97 -10.17
N THR A 195 -18.75 20.06 -9.43
CA THR A 195 -19.65 20.11 -8.26
C THR A 195 -20.97 20.67 -8.76
N ILE A 196 -22.04 19.90 -8.59
CA ILE A 196 -23.40 20.29 -8.98
C ILE A 196 -24.12 20.72 -7.71
N ASP A 197 -24.62 21.96 -7.70
CA ASP A 197 -25.52 22.41 -6.64
C ASP A 197 -26.87 21.69 -6.78
N ARG A 198 -27.39 21.18 -5.67
CA ARG A 198 -28.60 20.34 -5.66
C ARG A 198 -29.89 21.15 -5.76
N ILE A 199 -29.82 22.47 -5.59
CA ILE A 199 -30.97 23.38 -5.60
C ILE A 199 -31.12 24.00 -6.98
N ASP A 200 -30.06 24.63 -7.50
CA ASP A 200 -30.13 25.36 -8.78
C ASP A 200 -29.60 24.54 -9.97
N SER A 201 -29.08 23.33 -9.73
CA SER A 201 -28.48 22.44 -10.75
C SER A 201 -27.31 23.08 -11.52
N SER A 202 -26.73 24.16 -11.02
CA SER A 202 -25.56 24.80 -11.63
C SER A 202 -24.32 23.92 -11.45
N ALA A 203 -23.45 23.93 -12.46
CA ALA A 203 -22.21 23.15 -12.47
C ALA A 203 -21.01 24.09 -12.48
N ASN A 204 -20.13 23.95 -11.49
CA ASN A 204 -18.82 24.60 -11.48
C ASN A 204 -17.72 23.56 -11.80
N PRO A 205 -17.32 23.42 -13.09
CA PRO A 205 -16.28 22.48 -13.49
C PRO A 205 -14.90 22.95 -13.02
N ARG A 206 -14.20 22.11 -12.26
CA ARG A 206 -12.77 22.27 -11.95
C ARG A 206 -11.96 21.37 -12.88
N PHE A 207 -10.94 21.93 -13.54
CA PHE A 207 -10.06 21.15 -14.40
C PHE A 207 -8.80 20.74 -13.65
N MET A 208 -8.48 19.45 -13.69
CA MET A 208 -7.27 18.87 -13.11
C MET A 208 -6.51 18.06 -14.15
N GLU A 209 -5.19 18.06 -14.10
CA GLU A 209 -4.38 17.24 -15.00
C GLU A 209 -4.33 15.83 -14.43
N ARG A 210 -4.39 14.80 -15.27
CA ARG A 210 -4.13 13.44 -14.86
C ARG A 210 -3.33 12.68 -15.90
N VAL A 211 -2.70 11.61 -15.45
CA VAL A 211 -2.10 10.59 -16.32
C VAL A 211 -3.22 9.71 -16.89
N PRO A 212 -3.30 9.50 -18.21
CA PRO A 212 -4.29 8.61 -18.81
C PRO A 212 -4.15 7.17 -18.31
N SER A 213 -5.25 6.42 -18.35
CA SER A 213 -5.22 4.97 -18.13
C SER A 213 -4.42 4.26 -19.21
N GLY A 214 -3.89 3.09 -18.89
CA GLY A 214 -3.12 2.23 -19.82
C GLY A 214 -1.62 2.46 -19.79
N LEU A 215 -1.14 3.58 -19.20
CA LEU A 215 0.29 3.78 -19.04
C LEU A 215 0.89 2.82 -18.00
N GLU A 216 2.16 2.48 -18.21
CA GLU A 216 2.92 1.52 -17.43
C GLU A 216 4.17 2.16 -16.84
N PHE A 217 4.47 1.84 -15.58
CA PHE A 217 5.61 2.36 -14.82
C PHE A 217 6.46 1.25 -14.21
N ASP A 218 7.77 1.34 -14.33
CA ASP A 218 8.72 0.43 -13.67
C ASP A 218 8.81 0.75 -12.18
N CYS A 219 8.50 -0.24 -11.33
CA CYS A 219 8.50 -0.11 -9.88
C CYS A 219 9.53 -1.02 -9.23
N GLU A 220 10.28 -0.47 -8.27
CA GLU A 220 11.28 -1.20 -7.49
C GLU A 220 11.13 -0.93 -5.99
N ILE A 221 11.00 -2.02 -5.22
CA ILE A 221 10.99 -2.00 -3.75
C ILE A 221 12.14 -2.86 -3.25
N VAL A 222 13.01 -2.28 -2.43
CA VAL A 222 14.18 -2.97 -1.86
C VAL A 222 14.00 -3.14 -0.36
N LEU A 223 14.03 -4.39 0.12
CA LEU A 223 14.06 -4.72 1.53
C LEU A 223 15.52 -4.93 1.99
N ARG A 224 15.95 -4.09 2.92
CA ARG A 224 17.27 -4.17 3.56
C ARG A 224 17.29 -5.22 4.67
N ASP A 225 18.21 -6.16 4.56
CA ASP A 225 18.47 -7.15 5.61
C ASP A 225 19.62 -6.70 6.53
N PHE A 226 19.34 -6.72 7.83
CA PHE A 226 20.24 -6.30 8.89
C PHE A 226 20.64 -7.49 9.80
N GLY A 227 20.63 -8.71 9.28
CA GLY A 227 21.04 -9.92 10.00
C GLY A 227 19.94 -10.47 10.91
N PHE A 228 18.68 -10.43 10.46
CA PHE A 228 17.55 -11.03 11.16
C PHE A 228 17.46 -12.52 10.86
N ASP A 229 16.70 -13.27 11.66
CA ASP A 229 16.36 -14.63 11.30
C ASP A 229 15.58 -14.68 9.97
N ASP A 230 15.76 -15.78 9.24
CA ASP A 230 15.19 -15.97 7.92
C ASP A 230 13.66 -15.95 7.93
N ASP A 231 13.04 -16.38 9.04
CA ASP A 231 11.59 -16.44 9.20
C ASP A 231 10.99 -15.04 9.30
N PHE A 232 11.58 -14.15 10.09
CA PHE A 232 11.18 -12.75 10.22
C PHE A 232 11.40 -11.98 8.93
N LEU A 233 12.52 -12.23 8.24
CA LEU A 233 12.75 -11.66 6.90
C LEU A 233 11.73 -12.16 5.88
N GLN A 234 11.35 -13.44 5.95
CA GLN A 234 10.29 -13.99 5.11
C GLN A 234 8.93 -13.38 5.45
N LEU A 235 8.60 -13.19 6.73
CA LEU A 235 7.37 -12.54 7.18
C LEU A 235 7.26 -11.12 6.64
N LEU A 236 8.33 -10.32 6.78
CA LEU A 236 8.38 -8.95 6.25
C LEU A 236 8.25 -8.92 4.72
N PHE A 237 8.99 -9.80 4.03
CA PHE A 237 9.06 -9.78 2.57
C PHE A 237 7.85 -10.42 1.90
N LYS A 238 7.55 -11.70 2.19
CA LYS A 238 6.51 -12.46 1.52
C LYS A 238 5.11 -12.08 1.98
N ASN A 239 4.92 -11.82 3.27
CA ASN A 239 3.57 -11.67 3.80
C ASN A 239 3.19 -10.19 3.84
N THR A 240 4.02 -9.35 4.45
CA THR A 240 3.66 -7.93 4.65
C THR A 240 3.76 -7.10 3.38
N LEU A 241 4.87 -7.16 2.63
CA LEU A 241 5.01 -6.38 1.40
C LEU A 241 4.07 -6.83 0.28
N HIS A 242 3.90 -8.14 0.06
CA HIS A 242 2.92 -8.62 -0.93
C HIS A 242 1.49 -8.27 -0.53
N LEU A 243 1.10 -8.37 0.75
CA LEU A 243 -0.19 -7.88 1.21
C LEU A 243 -0.34 -6.39 0.91
N GLY A 244 0.69 -5.59 1.14
CA GLY A 244 0.69 -4.16 0.83
C GLY A 244 0.44 -3.88 -0.66
N LEU A 245 1.08 -4.64 -1.56
CA LEU A 245 0.84 -4.52 -3.01
C LEU A 245 -0.59 -4.92 -3.39
N LEU A 246 -1.12 -6.00 -2.80
CA LEU A 246 -2.49 -6.45 -3.02
C LEU A 246 -3.51 -5.41 -2.54
N LEU A 247 -3.31 -4.85 -1.34
CA LEU A 247 -4.13 -3.77 -0.81
C LEU A 247 -4.13 -2.55 -1.74
N LEU A 248 -2.96 -2.17 -2.27
CA LEU A 248 -2.85 -1.06 -3.21
C LEU A 248 -3.63 -1.29 -4.52
N GLN A 249 -3.66 -2.50 -5.07
CA GLN A 249 -4.46 -2.82 -6.26
C GLN A 249 -5.97 -2.81 -6.01
N ASN A 250 -6.35 -3.15 -4.77
CA ASN A 250 -7.75 -3.21 -4.35
C ASN A 250 -8.28 -1.85 -3.92
N ASP A 251 -7.38 -0.91 -3.64
CA ASP A 251 -7.69 0.48 -3.38
C ASP A 251 -7.21 1.36 -4.56
N TYR A 252 -7.14 2.67 -4.34
CA TYR A 252 -6.62 3.63 -5.30
C TYR A 252 -5.28 4.25 -4.86
N LEU A 253 -4.49 4.64 -5.85
CA LEU A 253 -3.28 5.43 -5.70
C LEU A 253 -3.53 6.90 -6.08
N GLY A 254 -2.92 7.85 -5.37
CA GLY A 254 -3.05 9.28 -5.66
C GLY A 254 -4.41 9.87 -5.29
N GLY A 255 -4.80 10.95 -5.96
CA GLY A 255 -6.03 11.71 -5.72
C GLY A 255 -7.26 11.24 -6.50
N GLY A 256 -8.45 11.59 -6.02
CA GLY A 256 -9.72 11.34 -6.73
C GLY A 256 -10.21 9.89 -6.72
N GLY A 257 -9.67 9.05 -5.84
CA GLY A 257 -9.98 7.63 -5.73
C GLY A 257 -11.45 7.27 -5.58
N SER A 258 -12.14 7.93 -4.64
CA SER A 258 -13.58 7.78 -4.42
C SER A 258 -14.43 8.16 -5.63
N ARG A 259 -13.83 8.83 -6.62
CA ARG A 259 -14.44 9.26 -7.89
C ARG A 259 -13.86 8.50 -9.09
N GLY A 260 -13.30 7.31 -8.86
CA GLY A 260 -12.88 6.36 -9.89
C GLY A 260 -11.45 6.51 -10.42
N SER A 261 -10.65 7.45 -9.89
CA SER A 261 -9.25 7.63 -10.29
C SER A 261 -8.29 6.69 -9.55
N GLY A 262 -7.09 6.47 -10.12
CA GLY A 262 -5.98 5.85 -9.41
C GLY A 262 -6.03 4.33 -9.25
N ARG A 263 -6.85 3.60 -10.03
CA ARG A 263 -6.81 2.14 -10.02
C ARG A 263 -5.53 1.65 -10.68
N VAL A 264 -4.80 0.77 -10.01
CA VAL A 264 -3.54 0.21 -10.50
C VAL A 264 -3.51 -1.32 -10.47
N GLU A 265 -2.69 -1.90 -11.32
CA GLU A 265 -2.36 -3.32 -11.34
C GLU A 265 -0.84 -3.48 -11.31
N PHE A 266 -0.32 -4.40 -10.51
CA PHE A 266 1.09 -4.77 -10.48
C PHE A 266 1.28 -6.08 -11.26
N PHE A 267 2.08 -6.01 -12.31
CA PHE A 267 2.58 -7.19 -13.00
C PHE A 267 3.71 -7.80 -12.19
N CYS A 268 3.38 -8.59 -11.18
CA CYS A 268 4.38 -9.35 -10.44
C CYS A 268 4.58 -10.73 -11.11
N GLU A 269 5.82 -11.22 -11.10
CA GLU A 269 6.21 -12.56 -11.56
C GLU A 269 5.28 -13.66 -11.03
N GLU A 270 5.25 -14.81 -11.71
CA GLU A 270 4.42 -15.99 -11.45
C GLU A 270 4.13 -16.32 -9.96
N LYS A 271 5.03 -15.96 -9.04
CA LYS A 271 4.85 -16.11 -7.59
C LYS A 271 3.64 -15.36 -7.03
N LEU A 272 3.36 -14.12 -7.42
CA LEU A 272 2.15 -13.42 -6.92
C LEU A 272 0.91 -14.09 -7.49
N LYS A 273 0.93 -14.49 -8.77
CA LYS A 273 -0.15 -15.28 -9.39
C LYS A 273 -0.37 -16.62 -8.66
N LYS A 274 0.69 -17.30 -8.24
CA LYS A 274 0.63 -18.54 -7.45
C LYS A 274 0.10 -18.29 -6.03
N ILE A 275 0.53 -17.23 -5.35
CA ILE A 275 -0.01 -16.83 -4.03
C ILE A 275 -1.51 -16.49 -4.16
N ILE A 276 -1.87 -15.72 -5.18
CA ILE A 276 -3.26 -15.38 -5.53
C ILE A 276 -4.08 -16.66 -5.77
N HIS A 277 -3.56 -17.59 -6.57
CA HIS A 277 -4.22 -18.85 -6.89
C HIS A 277 -4.41 -19.73 -5.65
N ASN A 278 -3.35 -19.93 -4.87
CA ASN A 278 -3.38 -20.72 -3.64
C ASN A 278 -4.33 -20.13 -2.59
N ALA A 279 -4.33 -18.80 -2.43
CA ALA A 279 -5.26 -18.11 -1.54
C ALA A 279 -6.71 -18.28 -2.01
N SER A 280 -6.95 -18.19 -3.33
CA SER A 280 -8.27 -18.45 -3.93
C SER A 280 -8.75 -19.88 -3.65
N ASP A 281 -7.88 -20.88 -3.81
CA ASP A 281 -8.19 -22.30 -3.57
C ASP A 281 -8.46 -22.60 -2.10
N ALA A 282 -7.67 -22.01 -1.19
CA ALA A 282 -7.86 -22.15 0.25
C ALA A 282 -9.22 -21.57 0.68
N ILE A 283 -9.66 -20.49 0.05
CA ILE A 283 -10.91 -19.82 0.42
C ILE A 283 -12.12 -20.53 -0.15
N LYS A 284 -12.03 -21.02 -1.39
CA LYS A 284 -13.05 -21.91 -1.95
C LYS A 284 -13.30 -23.11 -1.03
N LYS A 285 -12.24 -23.72 -0.48
CA LYS A 285 -12.36 -24.80 0.52
C LYS A 285 -13.05 -24.35 1.82
N LEU A 286 -12.80 -23.13 2.30
CA LEU A 286 -13.44 -22.58 3.50
C LEU A 286 -14.91 -22.21 3.26
N GLU A 287 -15.25 -21.71 2.07
CA GLU A 287 -16.62 -21.41 1.66
C GLU A 287 -17.44 -22.68 1.44
N ASP A 288 -16.84 -23.71 0.82
CA ASP A 288 -17.45 -25.03 0.66
C ASP A 288 -17.73 -25.69 2.03
N GLN A 289 -16.88 -25.43 3.03
CA GLN A 289 -17.10 -25.88 4.42
C GLN A 289 -18.22 -25.08 5.11
N LYS A 290 -18.36 -23.78 4.85
CA LYS A 290 -19.46 -22.96 5.37
C LYS A 290 -20.80 -23.30 4.72
N ASN A 291 -20.82 -23.54 3.42
CA ASN A 291 -22.03 -23.89 2.67
C ASN A 291 -22.55 -25.30 3.02
N LYS A 292 -21.66 -26.23 3.40
CA LYS A 292 -22.08 -27.54 3.98
C LYS A 292 -22.76 -27.42 5.34
N ASN A 293 -22.56 -26.31 6.06
CA ASN A 293 -23.16 -26.06 7.38
C ASN A 293 -24.39 -25.16 7.33
N GLY A 294 -24.82 -24.71 6.15
CA GLY A 294 -25.93 -23.78 5.98
C GLY A 294 -26.62 -23.99 4.63
N THR A 295 -27.45 -25.02 4.53
CA THR A 295 -28.32 -25.22 3.36
C THR A 295 -29.76 -25.16 3.81
N ILE A 296 -30.43 -24.03 3.57
CA ILE A 296 -31.87 -23.95 3.25
C ILE A 296 -32.09 -22.73 2.31
N ASN A 297 -32.60 -23.07 1.11
CA ASN A 297 -33.47 -22.36 0.15
C ASN A 297 -32.95 -21.39 -0.94
N ASP A 298 -33.03 -21.95 -2.16
CA ASP A 298 -33.86 -21.55 -3.31
C ASP A 298 -33.45 -20.42 -4.27
N ALA A 299 -32.99 -20.88 -5.45
CA ALA A 299 -33.39 -20.60 -6.85
C ALA A 299 -34.08 -19.25 -7.23
N GLU A 300 -33.57 -18.54 -8.26
CA GLU A 300 -33.93 -18.66 -9.70
C GLU A 300 -33.21 -17.60 -10.60
N HIS A 301 -33.23 -17.86 -11.92
CA HIS A 301 -32.66 -17.22 -13.14
C HIS A 301 -33.02 -15.72 -13.38
N LYS A 302 -32.50 -14.89 -14.32
CA LYS A 302 -31.68 -14.92 -15.57
C LYS A 302 -31.35 -13.46 -15.99
N ASP A 303 -30.15 -13.12 -16.48
CA ASP A 303 -29.93 -12.07 -17.53
C ASP A 303 -28.46 -12.10 -18.09
N SER A 304 -28.17 -12.93 -19.09
CA SER A 304 -26.88 -13.64 -19.16
C SER A 304 -25.63 -12.94 -19.71
N ASP A 305 -25.68 -11.73 -20.27
CA ASP A 305 -24.49 -11.16 -20.96
C ASP A 305 -23.94 -9.87 -20.33
N ASN A 306 -24.78 -8.94 -19.85
CA ASN A 306 -24.29 -7.83 -19.01
C ASN A 306 -23.97 -8.32 -17.58
N GLN A 307 -24.78 -9.26 -17.08
CA GLN A 307 -24.47 -9.97 -15.84
C GLN A 307 -23.21 -10.81 -15.99
N LYS A 308 -22.82 -11.33 -17.16
CA LYS A 308 -21.56 -12.07 -17.28
C LYS A 308 -20.35 -11.17 -17.07
N THR A 309 -20.37 -9.95 -17.59
CA THR A 309 -19.29 -8.97 -17.42
C THR A 309 -19.27 -8.43 -15.99
N GLU A 310 -20.43 -8.18 -15.40
CA GLU A 310 -20.54 -7.82 -13.99
C GLU A 310 -20.20 -8.99 -13.06
N LEU A 311 -20.61 -10.22 -13.36
CA LEU A 311 -20.24 -11.43 -12.62
C LEU A 311 -18.76 -11.71 -12.74
N THR A 312 -18.12 -11.48 -13.90
CA THR A 312 -16.66 -11.64 -14.00
C THR A 312 -15.94 -10.54 -13.23
N THR A 313 -16.45 -9.31 -13.23
CA THR A 313 -15.88 -8.21 -12.43
C THR A 313 -16.10 -8.42 -10.93
N LEU A 314 -17.26 -8.94 -10.55
CA LEU A 314 -17.65 -9.29 -9.18
C LEU A 314 -16.89 -10.52 -8.71
N GLN A 315 -16.72 -11.55 -9.55
CA GLN A 315 -15.87 -12.70 -9.27
C GLN A 315 -14.42 -12.30 -9.13
N GLN A 316 -13.91 -11.37 -9.96
CA GLN A 316 -12.58 -10.80 -9.80
C GLN A 316 -12.45 -9.99 -8.50
N ALA A 317 -13.49 -9.24 -8.11
CA ALA A 317 -13.53 -8.48 -6.87
C ALA A 317 -13.62 -9.39 -5.62
N ILE A 318 -14.46 -10.42 -5.68
CA ILE A 318 -14.58 -11.47 -4.66
C ILE A 318 -13.26 -12.21 -4.57
N GLN A 319 -12.68 -12.65 -5.69
CA GLN A 319 -11.37 -13.31 -5.71
C GLN A 319 -10.29 -12.40 -5.11
N LYS A 320 -10.29 -11.10 -5.42
CA LYS A 320 -9.40 -10.09 -4.80
C LYS A 320 -9.62 -9.93 -3.29
N GLN A 321 -10.87 -9.89 -2.82
CA GLN A 321 -11.21 -9.83 -1.40
C GLN A 321 -10.85 -11.12 -0.68
N GLN A 322 -11.07 -12.26 -1.32
CA GLN A 322 -10.68 -13.58 -0.85
C GLN A 322 -9.16 -13.63 -0.72
N ILE A 323 -8.37 -13.33 -1.76
CA ILE A 323 -6.90 -13.25 -1.66
C ILE A 323 -6.46 -12.36 -0.50
N LEU A 324 -7.12 -11.22 -0.30
CA LEU A 324 -6.82 -10.32 0.81
C LEU A 324 -7.08 -10.98 2.17
N ILE A 325 -8.24 -11.64 2.32
CA ILE A 325 -8.59 -12.44 3.50
C ILE A 325 -7.61 -13.60 3.69
N GLY A 326 -7.17 -14.26 2.61
CA GLY A 326 -6.19 -15.35 2.63
C GLY A 326 -4.82 -14.89 3.09
N CYS A 327 -4.33 -13.76 2.60
CA CYS A 327 -3.09 -13.15 3.09
C CYS A 327 -3.22 -12.67 4.55
N GLN A 328 -4.37 -12.11 4.92
CA GLN A 328 -4.67 -11.77 6.32
C GLN A 328 -4.68 -13.02 7.21
N LEU A 329 -5.27 -14.12 6.74
CA LEU A 329 -5.32 -15.41 7.43
C LEU A 329 -3.95 -16.09 7.49
N GLU A 330 -3.12 -16.05 6.44
CA GLU A 330 -1.75 -16.55 6.47
C GLU A 330 -0.87 -15.75 7.44
N LEU A 331 -1.03 -14.42 7.50
CA LEU A 331 -0.37 -13.59 8.51
C LEU A 331 -0.86 -13.96 9.93
N LEU A 332 -2.17 -14.07 10.13
CA LEU A 332 -2.79 -14.52 11.38
C LEU A 332 -2.38 -15.96 11.77
N ASN A 333 -2.12 -16.84 10.79
CA ASN A 333 -1.69 -18.22 11.03
C ASN A 333 -0.17 -18.33 11.24
N SER A 334 0.62 -17.45 10.63
CA SER A 334 2.05 -17.31 10.94
C SER A 334 2.28 -16.81 12.38
N ASP A 335 1.31 -16.07 12.95
CA ASP A 335 1.28 -15.71 14.37
C ASP A 335 1.10 -16.93 15.31
N LEU A 336 0.55 -18.05 14.82
CA LEU A 336 0.36 -19.29 15.60
C LEU A 336 1.59 -20.21 15.61
N SER A 337 2.46 -20.16 14.60
CA SER A 337 3.68 -21.00 14.57
C SER A 337 4.82 -20.42 15.42
N LEU A 338 4.95 -19.09 15.49
CA LEU A 338 5.91 -18.42 16.36
C LEU A 338 5.65 -18.65 17.87
N LYS A 339 4.43 -19.05 18.26
CA LYS A 339 4.10 -19.49 19.63
C LYS A 339 4.66 -20.88 19.99
N LYS A 340 5.08 -21.71 19.02
CA LYS A 340 5.63 -23.05 19.31
C LYS A 340 7.13 -23.07 19.59
N ASN A 341 7.89 -22.07 19.13
CA ASN A 341 9.36 -22.04 19.28
C ASN A 341 9.87 -21.16 20.44
N CYS A 342 8.97 -20.61 21.26
CA CYS A 342 9.32 -19.98 22.55
C CYS A 342 8.78 -20.83 23.70
N LYS A 343 9.26 -22.07 23.82
CA LYS A 343 9.35 -22.70 25.14
C LYS A 343 10.74 -22.39 25.67
N VAL A 344 10.74 -21.60 26.73
CA VAL A 344 11.86 -21.37 27.64
C VAL A 344 12.26 -22.73 28.19
N GLU A 345 13.42 -23.25 27.80
CA GLU A 345 14.12 -24.22 28.65
C GLU A 345 14.92 -23.41 29.68
N HIS A 346 14.71 -23.78 30.94
CA HIS A 346 15.18 -23.13 32.15
C HIS A 346 16.69 -23.20 32.35
#